data_AF-A0A6J7E1Y7-F1
#
_entry.id   AF-A0A6J7E1Y7-F1
#
_cell.length_a   1.000
_cell.length_b   1.000
_cell.length_c   1.000
_cell.angle_alpha   90.00
_cell.angle_beta   90.00
_cell.angle_gamma   90.00
#
_symmetry.space_group_name_H-M   'P 1'
#
loop_
_entity.id
_entity.type
_entity.pdbx_description
1 polymer ?
#
loop_
_entity_poly.entity_id
_entity_poly.type
_entity_poly.pdbx_seq_one_letter_code
_entity_poly.pdbx_strand_id
1 'polypeptide(L)'
;MTAGAAGPAALRHVLVVAGTLAEWDALGEQRWAERRRDLARVAAAAGAMWLTVRPYERGAVSAEPATQRMIALHDGCTIVVDPSPDGRERFLAAVEQLRDASVTVVDESAITGVLMAPAPVEPDLTVILGPSTQLPPSLVWELSYSEIVFVDAAWDDLAGAHVEAAITAYSQRHRRFGAIE
;
A
#
# COMPACT_ATOMS: atom_id res chain seq x y z
N MET A 1 23.39 -31.47 0.18
CA MET A 1 22.71 -30.38 -0.55
C MET A 1 21.23 -30.71 -0.61
N THR A 2 20.46 -30.24 0.35
CA THR A 2 18.99 -30.27 0.32
C THR A 2 18.56 -28.83 0.18
N ALA A 3 18.12 -28.45 -1.02
CA ALA A 3 17.42 -27.19 -1.22
C ALA A 3 16.19 -27.21 -0.31
N GLY A 4 16.19 -26.37 0.72
CA GLY A 4 15.01 -26.14 1.53
C GLY A 4 13.94 -25.57 0.63
N ALA A 5 12.79 -26.25 0.56
CA ALA A 5 11.61 -25.65 -0.06
C ALA A 5 11.33 -24.33 0.67
N ALA A 6 11.52 -23.21 -0.03
CA ALA A 6 11.08 -21.92 0.48
C ALA A 6 9.58 -22.05 0.74
N GLY A 7 9.17 -21.93 2.01
CA GLY A 7 7.76 -21.79 2.36
C GLY A 7 7.15 -20.62 1.59
N PRO A 8 5.81 -20.54 1.46
CA PRO A 8 5.18 -19.39 0.82
C PRO A 8 5.74 -18.12 1.47
N ALA A 9 6.30 -17.21 0.67
CA ALA A 9 6.91 -16.02 1.22
C ALA A 9 5.85 -15.31 2.05
N ALA A 10 6.16 -15.08 3.33
CA ALA A 10 5.23 -14.44 4.25
C ALA A 10 4.85 -13.08 3.66
N LEU A 11 3.54 -12.83 3.54
CA LEU A 11 3.01 -11.52 3.17
C LEU A 11 3.48 -10.52 4.24
N ARG A 12 4.29 -9.52 3.88
CA ARG A 12 4.85 -8.53 4.83
C ARG A 12 4.17 -7.19 4.72
N HIS A 13 3.88 -6.76 3.50
CA HIS A 13 3.32 -5.44 3.23
C HIS A 13 2.21 -5.51 2.18
N VAL A 14 1.02 -5.07 2.56
CA VAL A 14 -0.15 -4.90 1.67
C VAL A 14 -0.34 -3.42 1.37
N LEU A 15 -0.48 -3.06 0.11
CA LEU A 15 -0.86 -1.71 -0.31
C LEU A 15 -2.27 -1.74 -0.87
N VAL A 16 -3.18 -0.96 -0.27
CA VAL A 16 -4.56 -0.79 -0.76
C VAL A 16 -4.66 0.58 -1.41
N VAL A 17 -5.16 0.60 -2.65
CA VAL A 17 -5.44 1.83 -3.37
C VAL A 17 -6.92 1.90 -3.68
N ALA A 18 -7.61 2.87 -3.06
CA ALA A 18 -9.06 2.94 -3.09
C ALA A 18 -9.59 4.34 -2.79
N GLY A 19 -10.64 4.73 -3.52
CA GLY A 19 -11.35 5.98 -3.35
C GLY A 19 -10.54 7.24 -3.69
N THR A 20 -11.22 8.37 -3.73
CA THR A 20 -10.63 9.70 -3.89
C THR A 20 -10.51 10.39 -2.54
N LEU A 21 -9.68 11.43 -2.45
CA LEU A 21 -9.57 12.23 -1.23
C LEU A 21 -10.91 12.86 -0.82
N ALA A 22 -11.72 13.28 -1.80
CA ALA A 22 -13.06 13.81 -1.53
C ALA A 22 -14.02 12.75 -0.96
N GLU A 23 -13.90 11.50 -1.42
CA GLU A 23 -14.67 10.38 -0.87
C GLU A 23 -14.19 9.97 0.53
N TRP A 24 -12.89 10.12 0.82
CA TRP A 24 -12.36 9.90 2.17
C TRP A 24 -12.91 10.94 3.15
N ASP A 25 -12.97 12.21 2.73
CA ASP A 25 -13.56 13.30 3.51
C ASP A 25 -15.07 13.08 3.73
N ALA A 26 -15.80 12.73 2.68
CA ALA A 26 -17.25 12.50 2.74
C ALA A 26 -17.64 11.31 3.61
N LEU A 27 -16.75 10.33 3.80
CA LEU A 27 -17.02 9.14 4.62
C LEU A 27 -17.19 9.50 6.11
N GLY A 28 -16.50 10.54 6.58
CA GLY A 28 -16.47 10.98 7.97
C GLY A 28 -15.52 10.17 8.85
N GLU A 29 -15.02 10.82 9.91
CA GLU A 29 -13.94 10.29 10.76
C GLU A 29 -14.25 8.93 11.40
N GLN A 30 -15.46 8.75 11.94
CA GLN A 30 -15.84 7.51 12.62
C GLN A 30 -15.83 6.31 11.66
N ARG A 31 -16.53 6.42 10.52
CA ARG A 31 -16.58 5.36 9.51
C ARG A 31 -15.20 5.10 8.92
N TRP A 32 -14.40 6.15 8.74
CA TRP A 32 -13.02 6.00 8.27
C TRP A 32 -12.15 5.23 9.28
N ALA A 33 -12.26 5.55 10.57
CA ALA A 33 -11.56 4.82 11.63
C ALA A 33 -12.01 3.36 11.76
N GLU A 34 -13.29 3.06 11.57
CA GLU A 34 -13.83 1.69 11.52
C GLU A 34 -13.26 0.91 10.32
N ARG A 35 -13.30 1.51 9.12
CA ARG A 35 -12.74 0.90 7.91
C ARG A 35 -11.25 0.59 8.06
N ARG A 36 -10.45 1.56 8.53
CA ARG A 36 -9.00 1.37 8.74
C ARG A 36 -8.68 0.23 9.70
N ARG A 37 -9.43 0.12 10.80
CA ARG A 37 -9.28 -1.00 11.75
C ARG A 37 -9.61 -2.34 11.09
N ASP A 38 -10.70 -2.41 10.33
CA ASP A 38 -11.09 -3.64 9.64
C ASP A 38 -10.06 -4.09 8.59
N LEU A 39 -9.56 -3.16 7.77
CA LEU A 39 -8.50 -3.45 6.79
C LEU A 39 -7.21 -3.93 7.47
N ALA A 40 -6.79 -3.26 8.54
CA ALA A 40 -5.57 -3.63 9.27
C ALA A 40 -5.71 -5.00 9.96
N ARG A 41 -6.88 -5.31 10.53
CA ARG A 41 -7.20 -6.62 11.12
C ARG A 41 -7.08 -7.74 10.08
N VAL A 42 -7.60 -7.55 8.86
CA VAL A 42 -7.51 -8.54 7.78
C VAL A 42 -6.06 -8.72 7.31
N ALA A 43 -5.32 -7.62 7.11
CA ALA A 43 -3.91 -7.69 6.75
C ALA A 43 -3.08 -8.41 7.83
N ALA A 44 -3.30 -8.09 9.10
CA ALA A 44 -2.65 -8.73 10.24
C ALA A 44 -2.94 -10.24 10.29
N ALA A 45 -4.20 -10.64 10.10
CA ALA A 45 -4.61 -12.05 10.10
C ALA A 45 -3.92 -12.85 8.98
N ALA A 46 -3.53 -12.19 7.89
CA ALA A 46 -2.76 -12.78 6.79
C ALA A 46 -1.23 -12.76 7.01
N GLY A 47 -0.77 -12.24 8.14
CA GLY A 47 0.65 -12.14 8.50
C GLY A 47 1.35 -10.84 8.07
N ALA A 48 0.63 -9.90 7.45
CA ALA A 48 1.22 -8.63 7.04
C ALA A 48 1.54 -7.75 8.24
N MET A 49 2.79 -7.29 8.30
CA MET A 49 3.26 -6.33 9.31
C MET A 49 2.90 -4.89 8.94
N TRP A 50 2.68 -4.64 7.66
CA TRP A 50 2.42 -3.31 7.12
C TRP A 50 1.20 -3.31 6.21
N LEU A 51 0.37 -2.28 6.38
CA LEU A 51 -0.72 -1.94 5.48
C LEU A 51 -0.56 -0.49 5.07
N THR A 52 -0.38 -0.19 3.80
CA THR A 52 -0.45 1.20 3.30
C THR A 52 -1.77 1.41 2.59
N VAL A 53 -2.42 2.56 2.81
CA VAL A 53 -3.64 2.96 2.09
C VAL A 53 -3.40 4.27 1.36
N ARG A 54 -3.72 4.30 0.06
CA ARG A 54 -3.57 5.47 -0.82
C ARG A 54 -4.83 5.74 -1.63
N PRO A 55 -5.07 7.00 -2.04
CA PRO A 55 -6.18 7.32 -2.94
C PRO A 55 -5.90 6.78 -4.36
N TYR A 56 -6.97 6.43 -5.07
CA TYR A 56 -6.92 5.96 -6.45
C TYR A 56 -6.66 7.09 -7.45
N GLU A 57 -7.27 8.26 -7.28
CA GLU A 57 -7.14 9.38 -8.23
C GLU A 57 -6.32 10.55 -7.69
N ARG A 58 -5.88 11.39 -8.64
CA ARG A 58 -5.36 12.73 -8.34
C ARG A 58 -6.46 13.56 -7.69
N GLY A 59 -6.13 14.30 -6.65
CA GLY A 59 -7.07 15.19 -5.99
C GLY A 59 -6.34 16.27 -5.21
N ALA A 60 -7.06 17.30 -4.77
CA ALA A 60 -6.51 18.25 -3.82
C ALA A 60 -6.50 17.60 -2.43
N VAL A 61 -5.36 17.66 -1.75
CA VAL A 61 -5.28 17.33 -0.33
C VAL A 61 -6.04 18.41 0.44
N SER A 62 -7.05 18.02 1.21
CA SER A 62 -7.79 18.92 2.10
C SER A 62 -7.10 18.99 3.47
N ALA A 63 -7.56 19.90 4.34
CA ALA A 63 -7.06 20.00 5.72
C ALA A 63 -7.75 19.00 6.67
N GLU A 64 -8.70 18.22 6.17
CA GLU A 64 -9.55 17.32 6.96
C GLU A 64 -8.74 16.17 7.57
N PRO A 65 -9.12 15.67 8.76
CA PRO A 65 -8.38 14.58 9.41
C PRO A 65 -8.28 13.30 8.58
N ALA A 66 -9.25 13.04 7.70
CA ALA A 66 -9.29 11.85 6.87
C ALA A 66 -8.19 11.82 5.80
N THR A 67 -7.74 13.00 5.36
CA THR A 67 -6.71 13.23 4.33
C THR A 67 -5.37 13.69 4.93
N GLN A 68 -5.19 13.53 6.23
CA GLN A 68 -3.89 13.68 6.88
C GLN A 68 -3.13 12.37 6.87
N ARG A 69 -1.81 12.47 6.68
CA ARG A 69 -0.92 11.31 6.82
C ARG A 69 -1.02 10.77 8.25
N MET A 70 -1.29 9.48 8.38
CA MET A 70 -1.49 8.84 9.68
C MET A 70 -0.74 7.51 9.74
N ILE A 71 -0.21 7.18 10.92
CA ILE A 71 0.39 5.88 11.21
C ILE A 71 -0.25 5.35 12.50
N ALA A 72 -0.73 4.12 12.49
CA ALA A 72 -1.33 3.48 13.66
C ALA A 72 -1.01 1.98 13.70
N LEU A 73 -0.93 1.41 14.90
CA LEU A 73 -0.78 -0.03 15.11
C LEU A 73 -2.15 -0.65 15.43
N HIS A 74 -2.54 -1.65 14.66
CA HIS A 74 -3.75 -2.44 14.88
C HIS A 74 -3.43 -3.92 14.76
N ASP A 75 -3.68 -4.69 15.82
CA ASP A 75 -3.53 -6.15 15.83
C ASP A 75 -2.16 -6.66 15.33
N GLY A 76 -1.08 -5.90 15.58
CA GLY A 76 0.28 -6.23 15.15
C GLY A 76 0.64 -5.79 13.72
N CYS A 77 -0.30 -5.20 12.98
CA CYS A 77 -0.08 -4.59 11.67
C CYS A 77 -0.03 -3.06 11.81
N THR A 78 1.02 -2.44 11.27
CA THR A 78 1.12 -0.98 11.21
C THR A 78 0.44 -0.49 9.93
N ILE A 79 -0.65 0.26 10.10
CA ILE A 79 -1.32 0.93 8.99
C ILE A 79 -0.71 2.32 8.76
N VAL A 80 -0.43 2.63 7.50
CA VAL A 80 0.01 3.93 7.00
C VAL A 80 -1.08 4.44 6.05
N VAL A 81 -1.69 5.57 6.38
CA VAL A 81 -2.56 6.29 5.45
C VAL A 81 -1.71 7.38 4.82
N ASP A 82 -1.51 7.29 3.52
CA ASP A 82 -0.73 8.26 2.76
C ASP A 82 -1.64 8.97 1.74
N PRO A 83 -2.06 10.22 2.03
CA PRO A 83 -3.02 10.95 1.20
C PRO A 83 -2.39 11.52 -0.08
N SER A 84 -1.09 11.34 -0.29
CA SER A 84 -0.40 11.85 -1.48
C SER A 84 -0.97 11.22 -2.77
N PRO A 85 -1.58 12.04 -3.65
CA PRO A 85 -2.39 11.52 -4.75
C PRO A 85 -1.61 11.33 -6.06
N ASP A 86 -0.32 11.69 -6.08
CA ASP A 86 0.55 11.57 -7.25
C ASP A 86 1.88 10.89 -6.86
N GLY A 87 2.15 9.72 -7.45
CA GLY A 87 3.36 8.96 -7.19
C GLY A 87 4.63 9.57 -7.79
N ARG A 88 4.51 10.37 -8.86
CA ARG A 88 5.65 11.10 -9.46
C ARG A 88 6.04 12.28 -8.58
N GLU A 89 5.06 13.00 -8.02
CA GLU A 89 5.34 14.06 -7.05
C GLU A 89 6.01 13.50 -5.80
N ARG A 90 5.53 12.35 -5.29
CA ARG A 90 6.23 11.65 -4.19
C ARG A 90 7.65 11.24 -4.54
N PHE A 91 7.89 10.77 -5.76
CA PHE A 91 9.23 10.44 -6.22
C PHE A 91 10.14 11.68 -6.25
N LEU A 92 9.66 12.81 -6.78
CA LEU A 92 10.41 14.06 -6.76
C LEU A 92 10.71 14.52 -5.33
N ALA A 93 9.71 14.49 -4.45
CA ALA A 93 9.88 14.83 -3.03
C ALA A 93 10.90 13.91 -2.34
N ALA A 94 10.94 12.62 -2.67
CA ALA A 94 11.93 11.70 -2.13
C ALA A 94 13.35 12.06 -2.59
N VAL A 95 13.53 12.42 -3.87
CA VAL A 95 14.82 12.88 -4.40
C VAL A 95 15.27 14.17 -3.72
N GLU A 96 14.36 15.12 -3.51
CA GLU A 96 14.66 16.36 -2.77
C GLU A 96 15.05 16.08 -1.32
N GLN A 97 14.32 15.20 -0.64
CA GLN A 97 14.63 14.80 0.73
C GLN A 97 16.01 14.14 0.85
N LEU A 98 16.38 13.26 -0.09
CA LEU A 98 17.70 12.63 -0.12
C LEU A 98 18.81 13.67 -0.36
N ARG A 99 18.57 14.62 -1.26
CA ARG A 99 19.50 15.73 -1.53
C ARG A 99 19.68 16.59 -0.27
N ASP A 100 18.59 16.98 0.38
CA ASP A 100 18.61 17.86 1.54
C ASP A 100 19.26 17.16 2.76
N ALA A 101 19.11 15.83 2.85
CA ALA A 101 19.83 14.98 3.80
C ALA A 101 21.32 14.77 3.44
N SER A 102 21.81 15.39 2.36
CA SER A 102 23.19 15.26 1.86
C SER A 102 23.62 13.81 1.61
N VAL A 103 22.69 12.96 1.18
CA VAL A 103 22.99 11.57 0.80
C VAL A 103 23.87 11.58 -0.45
N THR A 104 25.06 11.00 -0.34
CA THR A 104 26.07 11.03 -1.42
C THR A 104 25.95 9.86 -2.39
N VAL A 105 25.32 8.77 -1.98
CA VAL A 105 25.05 7.58 -2.81
C VAL A 105 23.54 7.41 -2.87
N VAL A 106 22.97 7.68 -4.03
CA VAL A 106 21.55 7.48 -4.30
C VAL A 106 21.40 6.19 -5.12
N ASP A 107 20.92 5.14 -4.48
CA ASP A 107 20.60 3.85 -5.08
C ASP A 107 19.11 3.51 -4.89
N GLU A 108 18.69 2.33 -5.38
CA GLU A 108 17.32 1.83 -5.27
C GLU A 108 16.88 1.75 -3.80
N SER A 109 17.75 1.28 -2.90
CA SER A 109 17.46 1.16 -1.48
C SER A 109 17.24 2.52 -0.80
N ALA A 110 18.03 3.53 -1.16
CA ALA A 110 17.88 4.88 -0.63
C ALA A 110 16.52 5.49 -1.02
N ILE A 111 16.12 5.31 -2.28
CA ILE A 111 14.83 5.80 -2.79
C ILE A 111 13.66 5.02 -2.16
N THR A 112 13.72 3.68 -2.17
CA THR A 112 12.70 2.81 -1.56
C THR A 112 12.52 3.15 -0.08
N GLY A 113 13.62 3.36 0.66
CA GLY A 113 13.56 3.71 2.08
C GLY A 113 12.79 4.99 2.37
N VAL A 114 12.89 6.00 1.49
CA VAL A 114 12.13 7.25 1.65
C VAL A 114 10.67 7.07 1.21
N LEU A 115 10.43 6.43 0.07
CA LEU A 115 9.08 6.28 -0.50
C LEU A 115 8.17 5.35 0.31
N MET A 116 8.73 4.30 0.90
CA MET A 116 7.99 3.30 1.67
C MET A 116 7.86 3.66 3.16
N ALA A 117 8.69 4.58 3.67
CA ALA A 117 8.71 4.94 5.08
C ALA A 117 7.29 5.21 5.62
N PRO A 118 6.93 4.71 6.82
CA PRO A 118 7.77 3.93 7.73
C PRO A 118 7.93 2.44 7.39
N ALA A 119 7.23 1.92 6.37
CA ALA A 119 7.40 0.52 5.99
C ALA A 119 8.82 0.31 5.41
N PRO A 120 9.62 -0.63 5.94
CA PRO A 120 10.99 -0.83 5.49
C PRO A 120 11.08 -1.72 4.23
N VAL A 121 9.94 -2.09 3.65
CA VAL A 121 9.83 -3.03 2.52
C VAL A 121 8.77 -2.57 1.53
N GLU A 122 8.97 -2.88 0.25
CA GLU A 122 7.96 -2.70 -0.79
C GLU A 122 6.75 -3.63 -0.59
N PRO A 123 5.57 -3.26 -1.11
CA PRO A 123 4.38 -4.09 -0.97
C PRO A 123 4.54 -5.41 -1.73
N ASP A 124 4.32 -6.53 -1.05
CA ASP A 124 4.26 -7.84 -1.72
C ASP A 124 2.97 -7.97 -2.54
N LEU A 125 1.88 -7.30 -2.09
CA LEU A 125 0.57 -7.27 -2.74
C LEU A 125 0.03 -5.84 -2.79
N THR A 126 -0.37 -5.41 -3.98
CA THR A 126 -1.11 -4.18 -4.23
C THR A 126 -2.55 -4.51 -4.62
N VAL A 127 -3.51 -4.13 -3.78
CA VAL A 127 -4.95 -4.27 -3.99
C VAL A 127 -5.48 -2.95 -4.53
N ILE A 128 -5.98 -2.95 -5.77
CA ILE A 128 -6.49 -1.75 -6.44
C ILE A 128 -8.00 -1.88 -6.56
N LEU A 129 -8.75 -1.03 -5.87
CA LEU A 129 -10.20 -0.92 -6.06
C LEU A 129 -10.51 0.00 -7.23
N GLY A 130 -11.29 -0.49 -8.18
CA GLY A 130 -11.72 0.27 -9.34
C GLY A 130 -11.41 -0.42 -10.68
N PRO A 131 -11.51 0.31 -11.80
CA PRO A 131 -11.36 -0.26 -13.14
C PRO A 131 -10.01 -0.92 -13.34
N SER A 132 -10.00 -2.16 -13.86
CA SER A 132 -8.77 -2.89 -14.18
C SER A 132 -8.07 -2.41 -15.46
N THR A 133 -8.44 -1.25 -15.97
CA THR A 133 -7.98 -0.70 -17.26
C THR A 133 -6.84 0.31 -17.11
N GLN A 134 -6.62 0.84 -15.90
CA GLN A 134 -5.59 1.85 -15.65
C GLN A 134 -4.97 1.68 -14.26
N LEU A 135 -3.67 1.95 -14.15
CA LEU A 135 -2.99 2.02 -12.86
C LEU A 135 -3.24 3.38 -12.19
N PRO A 136 -3.45 3.41 -10.86
CA PRO A 136 -3.64 4.64 -10.09
C PRO A 136 -2.46 5.61 -10.24
N PRO A 137 -2.68 6.90 -10.51
CA PRO A 137 -1.59 7.90 -10.58
C PRO A 137 -0.79 8.06 -9.29
N SER A 138 -1.33 7.63 -8.14
CA SER A 138 -0.66 7.63 -6.84
C SER A 138 0.48 6.60 -6.73
N LEU A 139 0.59 5.68 -7.70
CA LEU A 139 1.56 4.59 -7.72
C LEU A 139 2.56 4.75 -8.87
N VAL A 140 3.85 4.56 -8.58
CA VAL A 140 4.91 4.51 -9.60
C VAL A 140 5.95 3.47 -9.20
N TRP A 141 6.68 3.75 -8.12
CA TRP A 141 7.79 2.93 -7.66
C TRP A 141 7.32 1.61 -7.02
N GLU A 142 6.18 1.66 -6.32
CA GLU A 142 5.61 0.56 -5.54
C GLU A 142 5.23 -0.67 -6.38
N LEU A 143 5.04 -0.49 -7.68
CA LEU A 143 4.52 -1.54 -8.56
C LEU A 143 5.62 -2.42 -9.16
N SER A 144 6.89 -2.08 -8.94
CA SER A 144 8.03 -2.71 -9.64
C SER A 144 8.11 -4.22 -9.39
N TYR A 145 7.85 -4.64 -8.15
CA TYR A 145 7.90 -6.06 -7.74
C TYR A 145 6.62 -6.54 -7.05
N SER A 146 5.64 -5.66 -6.87
CA SER A 146 4.38 -5.98 -6.19
C SER A 146 3.47 -6.81 -7.08
N GLU A 147 2.86 -7.86 -6.52
CA GLU A 147 1.75 -8.51 -7.20
C GLU A 147 0.51 -7.63 -7.16
N ILE A 148 -0.21 -7.54 -8.29
CA ILE A 148 -1.39 -6.68 -8.39
C ILE A 148 -2.66 -7.54 -8.40
N VAL A 149 -3.66 -7.11 -7.62
CA VAL A 149 -5.04 -7.63 -7.66
C VAL A 149 -5.99 -6.45 -7.80
N PHE A 150 -6.80 -6.48 -8.86
CA PHE A 150 -7.91 -5.53 -9.02
C PHE A 150 -9.16 -6.08 -8.34
N VAL A 151 -9.88 -5.20 -7.66
CA VAL A 151 -11.16 -5.49 -7.01
C VAL A 151 -12.21 -4.60 -7.63
N ASP A 152 -13.23 -5.22 -8.22
CA ASP A 152 -14.39 -4.54 -8.77
C ASP A 152 -15.40 -4.24 -7.65
N ALA A 153 -15.16 -3.15 -6.93
CA ALA A 153 -16.02 -2.64 -5.87
C ALA A 153 -15.95 -1.11 -5.82
N ALA A 154 -17.06 -0.48 -5.46
CA ALA A 154 -17.09 0.96 -5.19
C ALA A 154 -16.38 1.29 -3.87
N TRP A 155 -15.90 2.53 -3.73
CA TRP A 155 -15.28 3.00 -2.49
C TRP A 155 -16.18 2.81 -1.26
N ASP A 156 -17.47 3.11 -1.40
CA ASP A 156 -18.43 3.01 -0.31
C ASP A 156 -18.61 1.57 0.18
N ASP A 157 -18.40 0.60 -0.71
CA ASP A 157 -18.52 -0.83 -0.43
C ASP A 157 -17.22 -1.46 0.06
N LEU A 158 -16.09 -0.73 0.06
CA LEU A 158 -14.81 -1.26 0.53
C LEU A 158 -14.93 -1.76 1.98
N ALA A 159 -14.52 -3.02 2.16
CA ALA A 159 -14.59 -3.77 3.40
C ALA A 159 -13.43 -4.77 3.46
N GLY A 160 -13.10 -5.25 4.65
CA GLY A 160 -12.02 -6.21 4.87
C GLY A 160 -12.16 -7.48 4.03
N ALA A 161 -13.38 -7.96 3.77
CA ALA A 161 -13.64 -9.13 2.92
C ALA A 161 -13.08 -8.98 1.50
N HIS A 162 -13.07 -7.75 0.94
CA HIS A 162 -12.48 -7.49 -0.37
C HIS A 162 -10.96 -7.67 -0.36
N VAL A 163 -10.29 -7.19 0.70
CA VAL A 163 -8.84 -7.35 0.88
C VAL A 163 -8.49 -8.80 1.20
N GLU A 164 -9.30 -9.48 1.99
CA GLU A 164 -9.15 -10.92 2.30
C GLU A 164 -9.24 -11.78 1.03
N ALA A 165 -10.20 -11.48 0.14
CA ALA A 165 -10.31 -12.14 -1.15
C ALA A 165 -9.07 -11.89 -2.02
N ALA A 166 -8.54 -10.66 -2.04
CA ALA A 166 -7.33 -10.32 -2.78
C ALA A 166 -6.08 -11.03 -2.24
N ILE A 167 -5.93 -11.11 -0.92
CA ILE A 167 -4.87 -11.87 -0.24
C ILE A 167 -4.99 -13.37 -0.54
N THR A 168 -6.21 -13.90 -0.54
CA THR A 168 -6.48 -15.29 -0.89
C THR A 168 -6.04 -15.57 -2.33
N ALA A 169 -6.40 -14.70 -3.27
CA ALA A 169 -5.97 -14.80 -4.67
C ALA A 169 -4.44 -14.73 -4.81
N TYR A 170 -3.77 -13.86 -4.05
CA TYR A 170 -2.31 -13.78 -3.98
C TYR A 170 -1.68 -15.10 -3.51
N SER A 171 -2.18 -15.69 -2.43
CA SER A 171 -1.61 -16.93 -1.85
C SER A 171 -1.75 -18.17 -2.75
N GLN A 172 -2.73 -18.18 -3.66
CA GLN A 172 -2.97 -19.29 -4.59
C GLN A 172 -2.09 -19.25 -5.85
N ARG A 173 -1.38 -18.14 -6.09
CA ARG A 173 -0.56 -18.00 -7.31
C ARG A 173 0.71 -18.84 -7.23
N HIS A 174 0.96 -19.57 -8.31
CA HIS A 174 2.19 -20.34 -8.47
C HIS A 174 3.31 -19.40 -8.88
N ARG A 175 4.19 -19.07 -7.95
CA ARG A 175 5.34 -18.20 -8.23
C ARG A 175 6.28 -18.91 -9.18
N ARG A 176 6.55 -18.31 -10.33
CA ARG A 176 7.52 -18.84 -11.30
C ARG A 176 8.91 -18.71 -10.66
N PHE A 177 9.71 -19.76 -10.72
CA PHE A 177 11.09 -19.75 -10.21
C PHE A 177 11.85 -18.54 -10.75
N GLY A 178 12.31 -17.69 -9.85
CA GLY A 178 13.00 -16.44 -10.18
C GLY A 178 13.12 -15.47 -9.01
N ALA A 179 13.04 -15.94 -7.76
CA ALA A 179 13.47 -15.14 -6.62
C ALA A 179 14.96 -14.85 -6.87
N ILE A 180 15.25 -13.60 -7.23
CA ILE A 180 16.61 -13.10 -7.33
C ILE A 180 17.09 -13.01 -5.87
N GLU A 181 18.20 -13.71 -5.58
CA GLU A 181 18.91 -13.65 -4.29
C GLU A 181 19.34 -12.23 -3.94
#